data_AF-A0A965Z4Z1-F1
#
_entry.id   AF-A0A965Z4Z1-F1
#
_cell.length_a   1.000
_cell.length_b   1.000
_cell.length_c   1.000
_cell.angle_alpha   90.00
_cell.angle_beta   90.00
_cell.angle_gamma   90.00
#
_symmetry.space_group_name_H-M   'P 1'
#
loop_
_entity.id
_entity.type
_entity.pdbx_description
1 polymer ?
#
loop_
_entity_poly.entity_id
_entity_poly.type
_entity_poly.pdbx_seq_one_letter_code
_entity_poly.pdbx_strand_id
1 'polypeptide(L)'
;MKPESYYELRNAVVETFYEVLLSEGYTIGQATSRCLVEFRSEMQGGGRTGLIALSVLLARVARHEPAALERFQPEVRALAALAKQSACWRGLASGEKARLKEDVRFVAEKAAPAAN
;
A
#
# COMPACT_ATOMS: atom_id res chain seq x y z
N MET A 1 -16.08 7.02 13.24
CA MET A 1 -15.73 5.95 12.27
C MET A 1 -15.32 4.72 13.06
N LYS A 2 -15.84 3.53 12.72
CA LYS A 2 -15.29 2.28 13.26
C LYS A 2 -13.83 2.17 12.79
N PRO A 3 -12.91 1.67 13.62
CA PRO A 3 -11.60 1.30 13.12
C PRO A 3 -11.82 0.19 12.08
N GLU A 4 -11.54 0.48 10.81
CA GLU A 4 -11.57 -0.56 9.78
C GLU A 4 -10.62 -1.69 10.19
N SER A 5 -11.12 -2.93 10.12
CA SER A 5 -10.32 -4.11 10.42
C SER A 5 -9.19 -4.21 9.39
N TYR A 6 -7.99 -4.59 9.81
CA TYR A 6 -6.84 -4.72 8.92
C TYR A 6 -7.15 -5.58 7.69
N TYR A 7 -7.81 -6.72 7.88
CA TYR A 7 -8.15 -7.61 6.78
C TYR A 7 -9.27 -7.06 5.87
N GLU A 8 -10.20 -6.28 6.41
CA GLU A 8 -11.24 -5.63 5.60
C GLU A 8 -10.60 -4.64 4.64
N LEU A 9 -9.81 -3.69 5.15
CA LEU A 9 -9.15 -2.69 4.32
C LEU A 9 -8.16 -3.33 3.35
N ARG A 10 -7.37 -4.30 3.82
CA ARG A 10 -6.45 -5.05 2.95
C ARG A 10 -7.20 -5.71 1.80
N ASN A 11 -8.29 -6.41 2.08
CA ASN A 11 -9.03 -7.13 1.07
C ASN A 11 -9.69 -6.16 0.09
N ALA A 12 -10.29 -5.08 0.58
CA ALA A 12 -10.86 -4.02 -0.27
C ALA A 12 -9.82 -3.47 -1.25
N VAL A 13 -8.62 -3.08 -0.77
CA VAL A 13 -7.55 -2.58 -1.65
C VAL A 13 -7.12 -3.62 -2.68
N VAL A 14 -7.00 -4.89 -2.27
CA VAL A 14 -6.59 -5.98 -3.18
C VAL A 14 -7.67 -6.27 -4.23
N GLU A 15 -8.92 -6.37 -3.81
CA GLU A 15 -10.07 -6.65 -4.68
C GLU A 15 -10.21 -5.53 -5.71
N THR A 16 -10.28 -4.27 -5.27
CA THR A 16 -10.36 -3.13 -6.19
C THR A 16 -9.17 -3.11 -7.16
N PHE A 17 -7.94 -3.33 -6.69
CA PHE A 17 -6.76 -3.34 -7.56
C PHE A 17 -6.85 -4.39 -8.66
N TYR A 18 -7.28 -5.61 -8.34
CA TYR A 18 -7.39 -6.68 -9.33
C TYR A 18 -8.66 -6.59 -10.17
N GLU A 19 -9.75 -6.05 -9.64
CA GLU A 19 -10.97 -5.81 -10.40
C GLU A 19 -10.71 -4.83 -11.53
N VAL A 20 -10.07 -3.68 -11.25
CA VAL A 20 -9.78 -2.69 -12.30
C VAL A 20 -8.71 -3.22 -13.28
N LEU A 21 -7.78 -4.06 -12.81
CA LEU A 21 -6.78 -4.69 -13.67
C LEU A 21 -7.43 -5.67 -14.66
N LEU A 22 -8.30 -6.55 -14.16
CA LEU A 22 -8.86 -7.67 -14.93
C LEU A 22 -10.10 -7.27 -15.73
N SER A 23 -11.02 -6.52 -15.12
CA SER A 23 -12.31 -6.17 -15.72
C SER A 23 -12.19 -4.95 -16.64
N GLU A 24 -11.39 -3.95 -16.26
CA GLU A 24 -11.23 -2.72 -17.07
C GLU A 24 -10.00 -2.77 -17.99
N GLY A 25 -9.16 -3.83 -17.89
CA GLY A 25 -7.97 -4.00 -18.73
C GLY A 25 -6.88 -2.96 -18.45
N TYR A 26 -6.84 -2.40 -17.24
CA TYR A 26 -5.87 -1.36 -16.88
C TYR A 26 -4.45 -1.92 -16.79
N THR A 27 -3.47 -1.06 -17.04
CA THR A 27 -2.08 -1.33 -16.64
C THR A 27 -1.94 -1.29 -15.12
N ILE A 28 -0.86 -1.85 -14.57
CA ILE A 28 -0.56 -1.76 -13.12
C ILE A 28 -0.56 -0.30 -12.65
N GLY A 29 0.03 0.60 -13.43
CA GLY A 29 0.06 2.03 -13.11
C GLY A 29 -1.33 2.68 -13.07
N GLN A 30 -2.21 2.34 -14.02
CA GLN A 30 -3.59 2.84 -14.04
C GLN A 30 -4.42 2.26 -12.90
N ALA A 31 -4.31 0.95 -12.65
CA ALA A 31 -4.97 0.29 -11.52
C ALA A 31 -4.55 0.92 -10.19
N THR A 32 -3.25 1.17 -10.01
CA THR A 32 -2.71 1.86 -8.85
C THR A 32 -3.29 3.26 -8.71
N SER A 33 -3.28 4.05 -9.78
CA SER A 33 -3.81 5.42 -9.77
C SER A 33 -5.30 5.45 -9.41
N ARG A 34 -6.09 4.49 -9.92
CA ARG A 34 -7.50 4.34 -9.57
C ARG A 34 -7.68 4.02 -8.08
N CYS A 35 -6.89 3.09 -7.52
CA CYS A 35 -6.90 2.81 -6.09
C CYS A 35 -6.50 4.00 -5.22
N LEU A 36 -5.52 4.82 -5.64
CA LEU A 36 -5.14 6.04 -4.91
C LEU A 36 -6.27 7.07 -4.83
N VAL A 37 -7.16 7.09 -5.83
CA VAL A 37 -8.36 7.94 -5.84
C VAL A 37 -9.46 7.34 -4.96
N GLU A 38 -9.73 6.05 -5.12
CA GLU A 38 -10.79 5.34 -4.39
C GLU A 38 -10.54 5.32 -2.88
N PHE A 39 -9.30 5.03 -2.46
CA PHE A 39 -8.89 4.96 -1.05
C PHE A 39 -8.22 6.25 -0.56
N ARG A 40 -8.56 7.40 -1.16
CA ARG A 40 -7.92 8.68 -0.83
C ARG A 40 -8.09 9.02 0.65
N SER A 41 -9.27 8.81 1.24
CA SER A 41 -9.54 9.11 2.65
C SER A 41 -8.63 8.32 3.59
N GLU A 42 -8.40 7.05 3.28
CA GLU A 42 -7.59 6.13 4.06
C GLU A 42 -6.12 6.51 3.96
N MET A 43 -5.65 6.82 2.75
CA MET A 43 -4.25 7.14 2.47
C MET A 43 -3.85 8.55 2.94
N GLN A 44 -4.71 9.55 2.77
CA GLN A 44 -4.45 10.93 3.20
C GLN A 44 -4.75 11.15 4.69
N GLY A 45 -5.68 10.39 5.26
CA GLY A 45 -5.94 10.40 6.71
C GLY A 45 -4.73 9.93 7.53
N GLY A 46 -3.81 9.21 6.89
CA GLY A 46 -2.57 8.74 7.50
C GLY A 46 -2.81 7.73 8.62
N GLY A 47 -1.93 7.75 9.62
CA GLY A 47 -2.01 6.84 10.76
C GLY A 47 -1.96 5.37 10.35
N ARG A 48 -2.66 4.52 11.12
CA ARG A 48 -2.72 3.08 10.87
C ARG A 48 -3.40 2.73 9.54
N THR A 49 -4.51 3.39 9.23
CA THR A 49 -5.30 3.13 8.03
C THR A 49 -4.48 3.44 6.77
N GLY A 50 -3.81 4.60 6.73
CA GLY A 50 -2.90 4.94 5.65
C GLY A 50 -1.72 3.99 5.54
N LEU A 51 -1.16 3.54 6.68
CA LEU A 51 -0.08 2.55 6.69
C LEU A 51 -0.52 1.24 6.01
N ILE A 52 -1.71 0.74 6.33
CA ILE A 52 -2.27 -0.49 5.74
C ILE A 52 -2.55 -0.30 4.25
N ALA A 53 -3.28 0.76 3.88
CA ALA A 53 -3.70 0.97 2.50
C ALA A 53 -2.50 1.14 1.56
N LEU A 54 -1.53 1.98 1.95
CA LEU A 54 -0.33 2.23 1.15
C LEU A 54 0.57 0.99 1.10
N SER A 55 0.76 0.26 2.20
CA SER A 55 1.63 -0.94 2.19
C SER A 55 1.06 -1.99 1.25
N VAL A 56 -0.25 -2.26 1.33
CA VAL A 56 -0.91 -3.28 0.53
C VAL A 56 -0.88 -2.92 -0.94
N LEU A 57 -1.24 -1.69 -1.30
CA LEU A 57 -1.26 -1.24 -2.68
C LEU A 57 0.15 -1.26 -3.30
N LEU A 58 1.12 -0.61 -2.65
CA LEU A 58 2.48 -0.52 -3.19
C LEU A 58 3.16 -1.89 -3.24
N ALA A 59 2.86 -2.82 -2.33
CA ALA A 59 3.36 -4.19 -2.41
C ALA A 59 2.79 -4.99 -3.60
N ARG A 60 1.65 -4.59 -4.18
CA ARG A 60 1.14 -5.15 -5.45
C ARG A 60 1.91 -4.57 -6.63
N VAL A 61 2.13 -3.26 -6.65
CA VAL A 61 2.97 -2.61 -7.67
C VAL A 61 4.36 -3.23 -7.67
N ALA A 62 5.01 -3.30 -6.51
CA ALA A 62 6.33 -3.89 -6.31
C ALA A 62 6.43 -5.36 -6.76
N ARG A 63 5.31 -6.10 -6.75
CA ARG A 63 5.27 -7.52 -7.11
C ARG A 63 5.09 -7.73 -8.60
N HIS A 64 4.29 -6.89 -9.25
CA HIS A 64 3.91 -7.08 -10.66
C HIS A 64 4.73 -6.21 -11.61
N GLU A 65 5.03 -4.98 -11.21
CA GLU A 65 5.79 -4.02 -12.03
C GLU A 65 6.66 -3.13 -11.12
N PRO A 66 7.79 -3.64 -10.59
CA PRO A 66 8.64 -2.90 -9.66
C PRO A 66 9.08 -1.53 -10.18
N ALA A 67 9.36 -1.43 -11.49
CA ALA A 67 9.76 -0.18 -12.13
C ALA A 67 8.69 0.92 -12.03
N ALA A 68 7.40 0.55 -11.96
CA ALA A 68 6.32 1.51 -11.81
C ALA A 68 6.35 2.25 -10.45
N LEU A 69 7.05 1.73 -9.43
CA LEU A 69 7.24 2.42 -8.15
C LEU A 69 7.95 3.78 -8.31
N GLU A 70 8.72 3.99 -9.38
CA GLU A 70 9.34 5.29 -9.69
C GLU A 70 8.27 6.38 -9.88
N ARG A 71 7.11 6.03 -10.43
CA ARG A 71 5.99 6.96 -10.63
C ARG A 71 5.21 7.26 -9.34
N PHE A 72 5.35 6.40 -8.32
CA PHE A 72 4.64 6.49 -7.03
C PHE A 72 5.58 6.83 -5.87
N GLN A 73 6.66 7.55 -6.15
CA GLN A 73 7.62 7.99 -5.12
C GLN A 73 6.99 8.83 -3.99
N PRO A 74 6.00 9.72 -4.24
CA PRO A 74 5.30 10.40 -3.16
C PRO A 74 4.65 9.41 -2.17
N GLU A 75 3.99 8.38 -2.68
CA GLU A 75 3.31 7.35 -1.90
C GLU A 75 4.31 6.44 -1.17
N VAL A 76 5.41 6.07 -1.82
CA VAL A 76 6.52 5.31 -1.21
C VAL A 76 7.12 6.09 -0.02
N ARG A 77 7.32 7.40 -0.18
CA ARG A 77 7.81 8.27 0.91
C ARG A 77 6.79 8.39 2.03
N ALA A 78 5.50 8.52 1.70
CA ALA A 78 4.43 8.54 2.69
C ALA A 78 4.38 7.23 3.49
N LEU A 79 4.49 6.07 2.82
CA LEU A 79 4.57 4.77 3.46
C LEU A 79 5.77 4.69 4.42
N ALA A 80 6.95 5.11 3.97
CA ALA A 80 8.16 5.12 4.79
C ALA A 80 8.02 6.04 6.02
N ALA A 81 7.34 7.18 5.88
CA ALA A 81 7.07 8.10 6.98
C ALA A 81 6.10 7.49 8.02
N LEU A 82 5.02 6.86 7.57
CA LEU A 82 4.05 6.20 8.44
C LEU A 82 4.67 4.99 9.17
N ALA A 83 5.51 4.22 8.48
CA ALA A 83 6.18 3.05 9.07
C ALA A 83 7.10 3.42 10.25
N LYS A 84 7.65 4.64 10.28
CA LYS A 84 8.48 5.15 11.39
C LYS A 84 7.66 5.57 12.62
N GLN A 85 6.36 5.79 12.47
CA GLN A 85 5.50 6.26 13.55
C GLN A 85 4.93 5.08 14.34
N SER A 86 5.40 4.88 15.57
CA SER A 86 4.96 3.78 16.45
C SER A 86 3.44 3.75 16.67
N ALA A 87 2.77 4.90 16.62
CA ALA A 87 1.32 5.03 16.72
C ALA A 87 0.56 4.31 15.58
N CYS A 88 1.11 4.28 14.36
CA CYS A 88 0.50 3.60 13.22
C CYS A 88 0.42 2.08 13.39
N TRP A 89 1.24 1.52 14.28
CA TRP A 89 1.29 0.08 14.56
C TRP A 89 0.40 -0.33 15.74
N ARG A 90 -0.22 0.63 16.44
CA ARG A 90 -1.03 0.36 17.64
C ARG A 90 -2.35 -0.34 17.27
N GLY A 91 -2.73 -1.33 18.06
CA GLY A 91 -3.97 -2.09 17.87
C GLY A 91 -3.97 -3.07 16.70
N LEU A 92 -2.83 -3.29 16.04
CA LEU A 92 -2.63 -4.43 15.14
C LEU A 92 -2.21 -5.67 15.93
N ALA A 93 -2.79 -6.82 15.59
CA ALA A 93 -2.36 -8.12 16.10
C ALA A 93 -0.96 -8.48 15.57
N SER A 94 -0.29 -9.43 16.23
CA SER A 94 1.09 -9.83 15.90
C SER A 94 1.24 -10.30 14.46
N GLY A 95 0.31 -11.13 13.96
CA GLY A 95 0.32 -11.62 12.58
C GLY A 95 0.09 -10.51 11.54
N GLU A 96 -0.73 -9.52 11.86
CA GLU A 96 -1.01 -8.37 10.99
C GLU A 96 0.23 -7.48 10.89
N LYS A 97 0.88 -7.20 12.03
CA LYS A 97 2.15 -6.47 12.07
C LYS A 97 3.23 -7.18 11.27
N ALA A 98 3.34 -8.50 11.39
CA ALA A 98 4.34 -9.27 10.64
C ALA A 98 4.14 -9.11 9.13
N ARG A 99 2.90 -9.25 8.65
CA ARG A 99 2.56 -9.07 7.24
C ARG A 99 2.78 -7.63 6.76
N LEU A 100 2.35 -6.62 7.51
CA LEU A 100 2.60 -5.23 7.15
C LEU A 100 4.09 -4.90 7.07
N LYS A 101 4.89 -5.42 8.02
CA LYS A 101 6.34 -5.23 8.01
C LYS A 101 6.97 -5.86 6.79
N GLU A 102 6.50 -7.04 6.38
CA GLU A 102 6.94 -7.69 5.16
C GLU A 102 6.62 -6.84 3.92
N ASP A 103 5.39 -6.33 3.80
CA ASP A 103 4.98 -5.45 2.69
C ASP A 103 5.84 -4.17 2.67
N VAL A 104 6.00 -3.48 3.82
CA VAL A 104 6.83 -2.27 3.93
C VAL A 104 8.28 -2.54 3.54
N ARG A 105 8.86 -3.65 4.03
CA ARG A 105 10.24 -4.05 3.68
C ARG A 105 10.35 -4.31 2.18
N PHE A 106 9.43 -5.08 1.62
CA PHE A 106 9.44 -5.45 0.21
C PHE A 106 9.33 -4.23 -0.71
N VAL A 107 8.46 -3.27 -0.37
CA VAL A 107 8.36 -2.00 -1.11
C VAL A 107 9.68 -1.21 -1.03
N ALA A 108 10.29 -1.13 0.16
CA ALA A 108 11.56 -0.43 0.31
C ALA A 108 12.70 -1.07 -0.49
N GLU A 109 12.78 -2.41 -0.51
CA GLU A 109 13.75 -3.17 -1.30
C GLU A 109 13.58 -2.94 -2.82
N LYS A 110 12.32 -2.87 -3.30
CA LYS A 110 12.03 -2.68 -4.73
C LYS A 110 12.04 -1.24 -5.19
N ALA A 111 11.85 -0.28 -4.29
CA ALA A 111 11.92 1.15 -4.59
C ALA A 111 13.34 1.73 -4.52
N ALA A 112 14.31 0.99 -3.95
CA ALA A 112 15.70 1.41 -3.96
C ALA A 112 16.23 1.41 -5.41
N PRO A 113 16.99 2.45 -5.84
CA PRO A 113 17.67 2.40 -7.12
C PRO A 113 18.62 1.20 -7.13
N ALA A 114 18.64 0.45 -8.24
CA ALA A 114 19.62 -0.62 -8.42
C ALA A 114 21.02 -0.02 -8.20
N ALA A 115 21.76 -0.57 -7.25
CA ALA A 115 23.15 -0.17 -7.05
C ALA A 115 23.90 -0.47 -8.36
N ASN A 116 24.33 0.60 -9.04
CA ASN A 116 25.23 0.52 -10.19
C ASN A 116 26.60 -0.04 -9.77
#